data_AF-A0A928IQB5-F1
#
_entry.id   AF-A0A928IQB5-F1
#
_cell.length_a   1.000
_cell.length_b   1.000
_cell.length_c   1.000
_cell.angle_alpha   90.00
_cell.angle_beta   90.00
_cell.angle_gamma   90.00
#
_symmetry.space_group_name_H-M   'P 1'
#
loop_
_entity.id
_entity.type
_entity.pdbx_description
1 polymer ?
#
loop_
_entity_poly.entity_id
_entity_poly.type
_entity_poly.pdbx_seq_one_letter_code
_entity_poly.pdbx_strand_id
1 'polypeptide(L)'
;MKNRNYDIFSGDTLVAVWQDGVLTVKNEALLPLYLRRVANADTWLEARAIDSHRANSRLLKKALRLAEKDDVSTVIHVNGATVTDNYWVRLVVSDLTYDDVKFTDDYFSGLALKGSYNSFNRAANSRRSKTPELTNLGSFEKCWKLKDGKWWM
;
A
#
# COMPACT_ATOMS: atom_id res chain seq x y z
N MET A 1 -19.97 -6.68 1.42
CA MET A 1 -18.53 -6.52 1.13
C MET A 1 -18.32 -6.80 -0.36
N LYS A 2 -17.60 -5.96 -1.09
CA LYS A 2 -17.17 -6.33 -2.46
C LYS A 2 -16.16 -7.46 -2.29
N ASN A 3 -16.46 -8.68 -2.75
CA ASN A 3 -15.44 -9.72 -2.87
C ASN A 3 -14.40 -9.24 -3.88
N ARG A 4 -13.21 -8.93 -3.39
CA ARG A 4 -12.08 -8.52 -4.23
C ARG A 4 -11.21 -9.74 -4.43
N ASN A 5 -11.01 -10.14 -5.68
CA ASN A 5 -10.15 -11.26 -6.04
C ASN A 5 -8.79 -10.71 -6.47
N TYR A 6 -7.72 -11.23 -5.87
CA TYR A 6 -6.36 -10.82 -6.19
C TYR A 6 -5.34 -11.92 -5.94
N ASP A 7 -4.29 -11.89 -6.75
CA ASP A 7 -3.10 -12.69 -6.59
C ASP A 7 -2.15 -11.98 -5.60
N ILE A 8 -1.52 -12.74 -4.72
CA ILE A 8 -0.55 -12.26 -3.73
C ILE A 8 0.85 -12.66 -4.17
N PHE A 9 1.72 -11.69 -4.34
CA PHE A 9 3.08 -11.85 -4.83
C PHE A 9 4.13 -11.45 -3.79
N SER A 10 5.33 -12.02 -3.92
CA SER A 10 6.57 -11.55 -3.29
C SER A 10 7.61 -11.34 -4.38
N GLY A 11 7.99 -10.09 -4.64
CA GLY A 11 8.65 -9.74 -5.89
C GLY A 11 7.82 -10.23 -7.08
N ASP A 12 8.41 -10.99 -7.99
CA ASP A 12 7.70 -11.57 -9.15
C ASP A 12 7.18 -13.01 -8.90
N THR A 13 7.28 -13.53 -7.67
CA THR A 13 6.84 -14.89 -7.34
C THR A 13 5.41 -14.90 -6.83
N LEU A 14 4.53 -15.69 -7.46
CA LEU A 14 3.17 -15.93 -6.97
C LEU A 14 3.22 -16.75 -5.68
N VAL A 15 2.67 -16.19 -4.60
CA VAL A 15 2.69 -16.78 -3.26
C VAL A 15 1.37 -17.43 -2.92
N ALA A 16 0.25 -16.75 -3.18
CA ALA A 16 -1.09 -17.23 -2.91
C ALA A 16 -2.12 -16.52 -3.78
N VAL A 17 -3.34 -17.07 -3.85
CA VAL A 17 -4.49 -16.49 -4.54
C VAL A 17 -5.59 -16.26 -3.52
N TRP A 18 -6.15 -15.06 -3.46
CA TRP A 18 -7.34 -14.74 -2.69
C TRP A 18 -8.52 -14.63 -3.64
N GLN A 19 -9.46 -15.56 -3.52
CA GLN A 19 -10.63 -15.62 -4.39
C GLN A 19 -11.85 -16.01 -3.59
N ASP A 20 -12.91 -15.20 -3.70
CA ASP A 20 -14.21 -15.46 -3.09
C ASP A 20 -14.14 -15.77 -1.58
N GLY A 21 -13.23 -15.10 -0.87
CA GLY A 21 -13.01 -15.27 0.56
C GLY A 21 -12.14 -16.48 0.95
N VAL A 22 -11.53 -17.15 -0.03
CA VAL A 22 -10.70 -18.34 0.16
C VAL A 22 -9.25 -18.04 -0.24
N LEU A 23 -8.32 -18.34 0.67
CA LEU A 23 -6.89 -18.25 0.41
C LEU A 23 -6.37 -19.60 -0.12
N THR A 24 -5.87 -19.62 -1.36
CA THR A 24 -5.18 -20.77 -1.95
C THR A 24 -3.68 -20.51 -1.98
N VAL A 25 -2.91 -21.23 -1.17
CA VAL A 25 -1.45 -21.08 -1.11
C VAL A 25 -0.79 -21.74 -2.32
N LYS A 26 0.17 -21.05 -2.95
CA LYS A 26 0.99 -21.55 -4.08
C LYS A 26 2.45 -21.75 -3.71
N ASN A 27 2.95 -20.99 -2.74
CA ASN A 27 4.30 -21.10 -2.22
C ASN A 27 4.32 -20.89 -0.69
N GLU A 28 4.40 -21.98 0.07
CA GLU A 28 4.40 -21.92 1.54
C GLU A 28 5.64 -21.24 2.13
N ALA A 29 6.80 -21.39 1.49
CA ALA A 29 8.07 -20.84 1.97
C ALA A 29 8.06 -19.30 1.98
N LEU A 30 7.33 -18.70 1.03
CA LEU A 30 7.16 -17.25 0.93
C LEU A 30 5.82 -16.76 1.48
N LEU A 31 4.97 -17.61 2.07
CA LEU A 31 3.68 -17.16 2.60
C LEU A 31 3.88 -16.24 3.81
N PRO A 32 3.36 -14.99 3.80
CA PRO A 32 3.37 -14.13 4.98
C PRO A 32 2.85 -14.84 6.22
N LEU A 33 3.56 -14.69 7.35
CA LEU A 33 3.23 -15.39 8.60
C LEU A 33 1.78 -15.13 9.05
N TYR A 34 1.28 -13.91 8.84
CA TYR A 34 -0.11 -13.56 9.12
C TYR A 34 -1.07 -14.44 8.32
N LEU A 35 -0.87 -14.55 6.99
CA LEU A 35 -1.72 -15.36 6.11
C LEU A 35 -1.64 -16.85 6.44
N ARG A 36 -0.48 -17.35 6.87
CA ARG A 36 -0.35 -18.73 7.33
C ARG A 36 -1.22 -19.05 8.54
N ARG A 37 -1.46 -18.06 9.42
CA ARG A 37 -2.20 -18.24 10.68
C ARG A 37 -3.69 -17.90 10.56
N VAL A 38 -4.00 -16.81 9.86
CA VAL A 38 -5.36 -16.23 9.79
C VAL A 38 -6.07 -16.60 8.50
N ALA A 39 -5.31 -16.89 7.43
CA ALA A 39 -5.83 -17.23 6.10
C ALA A 39 -6.84 -16.22 5.52
N ASN A 40 -6.75 -14.95 5.92
CA ASN A 40 -7.60 -13.86 5.42
C ASN A 40 -6.72 -12.76 4.83
N ALA A 41 -6.87 -12.52 3.53
CA ALA A 41 -6.04 -11.56 2.83
C ALA A 41 -6.52 -10.11 2.98
N ASP A 42 -7.83 -9.89 3.14
CA ASP A 42 -8.38 -8.56 3.33
C ASP A 42 -7.90 -7.97 4.67
N THR A 43 -7.95 -8.74 5.76
CA THR A 43 -7.45 -8.28 7.06
C THR A 43 -5.92 -8.14 7.10
N TRP A 44 -5.20 -8.92 6.29
CA TRP A 44 -3.76 -8.74 6.10
C TRP A 44 -3.44 -7.42 5.40
N LEU A 45 -4.22 -7.04 4.38
CA LEU A 45 -4.10 -5.75 3.71
C LEU A 45 -4.51 -4.59 4.61
N GLU A 46 -5.58 -4.72 5.41
CA GLU A 46 -5.96 -3.71 6.41
C GLU A 46 -4.82 -3.40 7.37
N ALA A 47 -4.13 -4.43 7.86
CA ALA A 47 -2.98 -4.28 8.75
C ALA A 47 -1.77 -3.55 8.12
N ARG A 48 -1.77 -3.34 6.79
CA ARG A 48 -0.74 -2.59 6.06
C ARG A 48 -1.13 -1.12 5.83
N ALA A 49 -2.36 -0.72 6.12
CA ALA A 49 -2.85 0.62 5.85
C ALA A 49 -2.23 1.68 6.77
N ILE A 50 -1.99 2.87 6.22
CA ILE A 50 -1.71 4.05 7.04
C ILE A 50 -2.78 4.26 8.09
N ASP A 51 -2.35 4.52 9.33
CA ASP A 51 -3.23 4.82 10.45
C ASP A 51 -4.12 6.04 10.12
N SER A 52 -5.43 5.78 10.09
CA SER A 52 -6.45 6.79 9.76
C SER A 52 -6.58 7.88 10.83
N HIS A 53 -6.03 7.66 12.02
CA HIS A 53 -6.01 8.64 13.11
C HIS A 53 -4.92 9.70 12.95
N ARG A 54 -3.97 9.52 12.02
CA ARG A 54 -3.01 10.58 11.68
C ARG A 54 -3.73 11.76 11.03
N ALA A 55 -3.43 12.97 11.48
CA ALA A 55 -4.01 14.19 10.93
C ALA A 55 -3.67 14.33 9.43
N ASN A 56 -2.43 14.03 9.04
CA ASN A 56 -1.99 14.19 7.66
C ASN A 56 -2.44 13.05 6.74
N SER A 57 -2.82 11.87 7.27
CA SER A 57 -3.31 10.76 6.43
C SER A 57 -4.60 11.16 5.71
N ARG A 58 -5.49 11.90 6.39
CA ARG A 58 -6.72 12.44 5.77
C ARG A 58 -6.42 13.43 4.65
N LEU A 59 -5.43 14.30 4.84
CA LEU A 59 -5.00 15.25 3.81
C LEU A 59 -4.39 14.52 2.61
N LEU A 60 -3.57 13.50 2.86
CA LEU A 60 -2.98 12.64 1.84
C LEU A 60 -4.06 11.91 1.02
N LYS A 61 -4.98 11.20 1.67
CA LYS A 61 -6.12 10.51 1.02
C LYS A 61 -6.96 11.50 0.20
N LYS A 62 -7.12 12.75 0.65
CA LYS A 62 -7.84 13.81 -0.07
C LYS A 62 -7.05 14.30 -1.29
N ALA A 63 -5.76 14.54 -1.16
CA ALA A 63 -4.90 14.99 -2.26
C ALA A 63 -4.84 13.95 -3.40
N LEU A 64 -4.83 12.66 -3.05
CA LEU A 64 -4.84 11.53 -3.98
C LEU A 64 -6.21 11.25 -4.61
N ARG A 65 -7.27 11.95 -4.17
CA ARG A 65 -8.66 11.79 -4.65
C ARG A 65 -9.15 10.33 -4.61
N LEU A 66 -8.80 9.59 -3.55
CA LEU A 66 -9.26 8.21 -3.38
C LEU A 66 -10.80 8.17 -3.29
N ALA A 67 -11.41 7.35 -4.14
CA ALA A 67 -12.86 7.17 -4.21
C ALA A 67 -13.39 6.44 -2.96
N GLU A 68 -12.74 5.34 -2.59
CA GLU A 68 -12.99 4.59 -1.37
C GLU A 68 -11.82 4.86 -0.39
N LYS A 69 -12.15 5.19 0.86
CA LYS A 69 -11.17 5.63 1.88
C LYS A 69 -11.00 4.66 3.06
N ASP A 70 -11.68 3.51 3.01
CA ASP A 70 -11.41 2.40 3.92
C ASP A 70 -9.98 1.87 3.73
N ASP A 71 -9.51 1.11 4.70
CA ASP A 71 -8.11 0.71 4.79
C ASP A 71 -7.71 -0.26 3.67
N VAL A 72 -8.54 -1.26 3.35
CA VAL A 72 -8.30 -2.16 2.22
C VAL A 72 -8.20 -1.38 0.92
N SER A 73 -9.15 -0.50 0.62
CA SER A 73 -9.13 0.31 -0.61
C SER A 73 -7.93 1.24 -0.69
N THR A 74 -7.54 1.83 0.44
CA THR A 74 -6.36 2.68 0.54
C THR A 74 -5.09 1.91 0.17
N VAL A 75 -4.95 0.69 0.69
CA VAL A 75 -3.78 -0.16 0.46
C VAL A 75 -3.79 -0.74 -0.95
N ILE A 76 -4.93 -1.19 -1.45
CA ILE A 76 -5.07 -1.69 -2.83
C ILE A 76 -4.77 -0.60 -3.86
N HIS A 77 -5.04 0.68 -3.56
CA HIS A 77 -4.66 1.78 -4.45
C HIS A 77 -3.15 1.78 -4.77
N VAL A 78 -2.32 1.29 -3.85
CA VAL A 78 -0.87 1.11 -4.02
C VAL A 78 -0.47 -0.37 -4.07
N ASN A 79 -1.39 -1.25 -4.49
CA ASN A 79 -1.18 -2.70 -4.63
C ASN A 79 -0.73 -3.39 -3.35
N GLY A 80 -0.98 -2.81 -2.17
CA GLY A 80 -0.45 -3.32 -0.91
C GLY A 80 1.06 -3.35 -0.80
N ALA A 81 1.79 -2.69 -1.71
CA ALA A 81 3.23 -2.56 -1.63
C ALA A 81 3.63 -1.76 -0.38
N THR A 82 4.72 -2.16 0.25
CA THR A 82 5.36 -1.40 1.33
C THR A 82 6.82 -1.15 0.99
N VAL A 83 7.48 -0.30 1.76
CA VAL A 83 8.94 -0.10 1.67
C VAL A 83 9.72 -1.18 2.42
N THR A 84 9.09 -1.83 3.41
CA THR A 84 9.75 -2.74 4.35
C THR A 84 9.77 -4.20 3.91
N ASP A 85 9.01 -4.55 2.88
CA ASP A 85 8.96 -5.88 2.29
C ASP A 85 8.65 -5.81 0.79
N ASN A 86 8.67 -6.98 0.13
CA ASN A 86 8.42 -7.09 -1.31
C ASN A 86 7.05 -7.69 -1.62
N TYR A 87 6.13 -7.71 -0.64
CA TYR A 87 4.80 -8.26 -0.86
C TYR A 87 3.85 -7.24 -1.47
N TRP A 88 3.03 -7.71 -2.41
CA TRP A 88 2.03 -6.89 -3.08
C TRP A 88 0.91 -7.77 -3.63
N VAL A 89 -0.16 -7.13 -4.07
CA VAL A 89 -1.33 -7.78 -4.67
C VAL A 89 -1.60 -7.27 -6.07
N ARG A 90 -1.95 -8.21 -6.96
CA ARG A 90 -2.37 -7.93 -8.33
C ARG A 90 -3.83 -8.32 -8.49
N LEU A 91 -4.66 -7.38 -8.89
CA LEU A 91 -6.05 -7.68 -9.26
C LEU A 91 -6.04 -8.63 -10.46
N VAL A 92 -6.91 -9.64 -10.48
CA VAL A 92 -6.90 -10.74 -11.47
C VAL A 92 -6.92 -10.26 -12.94
N VAL A 93 -7.43 -9.05 -13.19
CA VAL A 93 -7.52 -8.45 -14.54
C VAL A 93 -6.27 -7.66 -14.96
N SER A 94 -5.20 -7.67 -14.17
CA SER A 94 -4.02 -6.83 -14.36
C SER A 94 -2.79 -7.65 -14.74
N ASP A 95 -1.95 -7.08 -15.61
CA ASP A 95 -0.67 -7.61 -16.10
C ASP A 95 0.55 -6.96 -15.42
N LEU A 96 0.34 -6.20 -14.33
CA LEU A 96 1.41 -5.54 -13.60
C LEU A 96 2.49 -6.53 -13.15
N THR A 97 3.72 -6.02 -13.09
CA THR A 97 4.92 -6.66 -12.54
C THR A 97 5.34 -6.00 -11.24
N TYR A 98 6.33 -6.57 -10.53
CA TYR A 98 6.85 -5.91 -9.33
C TYR A 98 7.51 -4.56 -9.64
N ASP A 99 8.13 -4.43 -10.81
CA ASP A 99 8.80 -3.20 -11.25
C ASP A 99 7.81 -2.02 -11.39
N ASP A 100 6.57 -2.30 -11.78
CA ASP A 100 5.51 -1.30 -11.94
C ASP A 100 4.94 -0.79 -10.60
N VAL A 101 5.05 -1.60 -9.54
CA VAL A 101 4.41 -1.31 -8.24
C VAL A 101 5.39 -0.90 -7.15
N LYS A 102 6.67 -1.26 -7.26
CA LYS A 102 7.68 -0.87 -6.26
C LYS A 102 7.83 0.66 -6.24
N PHE A 103 7.95 1.23 -5.04
CA PHE A 103 8.09 2.67 -4.91
C PHE A 103 9.47 3.15 -5.36
N THR A 104 9.50 4.19 -6.18
CA THR A 104 10.73 4.76 -6.77
C THR A 104 10.94 6.24 -6.44
N ASP A 105 9.98 6.88 -5.77
CA ASP A 105 10.07 8.28 -5.35
C ASP A 105 9.30 8.56 -4.06
N ASP A 106 9.68 9.64 -3.37
CA ASP A 106 9.11 10.08 -2.10
C ASP A 106 8.29 11.38 -2.25
N TYR A 107 7.63 11.58 -3.40
CA TYR A 107 6.99 12.85 -3.78
C TYR A 107 5.99 13.38 -2.72
N PHE A 108 5.29 12.48 -2.03
CA PHE A 108 4.28 12.82 -1.03
C PHE A 108 4.83 12.96 0.40
N SER A 109 6.13 12.72 0.62
CA SER A 109 6.76 12.74 1.94
C SER A 109 6.52 14.05 2.70
N GLY A 110 6.59 15.19 2.00
CA GLY A 110 6.35 16.50 2.60
C GLY A 110 4.91 16.68 3.10
N LEU A 111 3.93 16.13 2.40
CA LEU A 111 2.53 16.17 2.83
C LEU A 111 2.30 15.22 4.01
N ALA A 112 2.83 13.99 3.93
CA ALA A 112 2.71 13.01 4.99
C ALA A 112 3.35 13.50 6.31
N LEU A 113 4.51 14.15 6.24
CA LEU A 113 5.21 14.65 7.42
C LEU A 113 4.62 15.95 7.98
N LYS A 114 4.37 16.95 7.11
CA LYS A 114 4.11 18.33 7.56
C LYS A 114 2.66 18.78 7.43
N GLY A 115 1.84 18.14 6.59
CA GLY A 115 0.43 18.53 6.40
C GLY A 115 0.19 19.96 5.89
N SER A 116 1.21 20.67 5.40
CA SER A 116 1.11 22.10 5.09
C SER A 116 0.29 22.37 3.82
N TYR A 117 -0.32 23.56 3.74
CA TYR A 117 -1.09 23.99 2.57
C TYR A 117 -0.30 23.87 1.26
N ASN A 118 0.98 24.28 1.26
CA ASN A 118 1.85 24.18 0.09
C ASN A 118 2.10 22.73 -0.32
N SER A 119 2.30 21.83 0.65
CA SER A 119 2.49 20.40 0.37
C SER A 119 1.21 19.74 -0.16
N PHE A 120 0.05 20.13 0.37
CA PHE A 120 -1.25 19.66 -0.10
C PHE A 120 -1.53 20.11 -1.53
N ASN A 121 -1.35 21.39 -1.85
CA ASN A 121 -1.57 21.90 -3.21
C ASN A 121 -0.63 21.25 -4.22
N ARG A 122 0.65 21.03 -3.86
CA ARG A 122 1.60 20.29 -4.71
C ARG A 122 1.14 18.85 -4.97
N ALA A 123 0.65 18.17 -3.94
CA ALA A 123 0.16 16.79 -4.04
C ALA A 123 -1.14 16.70 -4.86
N ALA A 124 -2.11 17.56 -4.59
CA ALA A 124 -3.45 17.53 -5.19
C ALA A 124 -3.49 17.89 -6.69
N ASN A 125 -2.43 18.53 -7.19
CA ASN A 125 -2.24 18.86 -8.61
C ASN A 125 -1.25 17.92 -9.32
N SER A 126 -0.75 16.90 -8.62
CA SER A 126 0.15 15.90 -9.21
C SER A 126 -0.60 14.89 -10.06
N ARG A 127 0.06 14.36 -11.10
CA ARG A 127 -0.38 13.15 -11.80
C ARG A 127 0.08 11.86 -11.12
N ARG A 128 1.00 11.96 -10.14
CA ARG A 128 1.44 10.82 -9.33
C ARG A 128 0.32 10.43 -8.38
N SER A 129 0.17 9.13 -8.15
CA SER A 129 -0.81 8.59 -7.21
C SER A 129 -0.24 7.48 -6.32
N LYS A 130 0.78 6.75 -6.82
CA LYS A 130 1.53 5.78 -6.02
C LYS A 130 2.40 6.50 -4.99
N THR A 131 2.33 6.04 -3.75
CA THR A 131 3.12 6.58 -2.66
C THR A 131 3.28 5.55 -1.53
N PRO A 132 4.48 5.43 -0.94
CA PRO A 132 4.69 4.56 0.23
C PRO A 132 3.96 5.06 1.48
N GLU A 133 3.49 6.31 1.47
CA GLU A 133 2.86 6.92 2.63
C GLU A 133 1.49 6.33 2.95
N LEU A 134 0.83 5.66 1.99
CA LEU A 134 -0.44 4.97 2.25
C LEU A 134 -0.27 3.63 2.99
N THR A 135 0.96 3.13 3.12
CA THR A 135 1.29 1.89 3.83
C THR A 135 2.30 2.10 4.95
N ASN A 136 2.35 3.33 5.48
CA ASN A 136 3.24 3.71 6.57
C ASN A 136 2.54 3.56 7.94
N LEU A 137 2.89 2.52 8.71
CA LEU A 137 2.23 2.12 9.96
C LEU A 137 2.65 2.94 11.19
N GLY A 138 1.81 2.98 12.24
CA GLY A 138 2.06 3.65 13.53
C GLY A 138 1.33 4.99 13.67
N SER A 139 1.39 5.63 14.83
CA SER A 139 0.48 6.77 15.13
C SER A 139 1.08 8.17 14.98
N PHE A 140 2.40 8.28 14.82
CA PHE A 140 3.07 9.59 14.63
C PHE A 140 3.08 10.03 13.17
N GLU A 141 3.07 11.35 12.95
CA GLU A 141 3.33 11.92 11.64
C GLU A 141 4.78 11.66 11.25
N LYS A 142 4.95 10.93 10.15
CA LYS A 142 6.25 10.51 9.62
C LYS A 142 6.12 10.24 8.14
N CYS A 143 7.25 10.17 7.46
CA CYS A 143 7.29 9.92 6.03
C CYS A 143 8.46 9.02 5.67
N TRP A 144 8.39 8.41 4.49
CA TRP A 144 9.54 7.82 3.84
C TRP A 144 10.31 8.88 3.06
N LYS A 145 11.64 8.85 3.12
CA LYS A 145 12.54 9.67 2.31
C LYS A 145 13.46 8.78 1.50
N LEU A 146 13.56 9.05 0.20
CA LEU A 146 14.48 8.35 -0.68
C LEU A 146 15.76 9.18 -0.83
N LYS A 147 16.88 8.66 -0.34
CA LYS A 147 18.21 9.30 -0.41
C LYS A 147 19.21 8.31 -0.98
N ASP A 148 19.88 8.67 -2.06
CA ASP A 148 20.90 7.83 -2.72
C ASP A 148 20.40 6.40 -3.02
N GLY A 149 19.16 6.29 -3.49
CA GLY A 149 18.51 5.01 -3.79
C GLY A 149 18.08 4.18 -2.58
N LYS A 150 18.21 4.72 -1.35
CA LYS A 150 17.84 4.05 -0.10
C LYS A 150 16.72 4.76 0.61
N TRP A 151 15.80 3.97 1.16
CA TRP A 151 14.67 4.47 1.93
C TRP A 151 15.05 4.72 3.39
N TRP A 152 14.65 5.88 3.90
CA TRP A 152 14.83 6.33 5.28
C TRP A 152 13.48 6.74 5.87
N MET A 153 13.31 6.52 7.17
CA MET A 153 12.16 7.01 7.94
C MET A 153 12.62 8.05 8.95
#